data_AF-A0A3N5Z6I3-F1
#
_entry.id   AF-A0A3N5Z6I3-F1
#
_cell.length_a   1.000
_cell.length_b   1.000
_cell.length_c   1.000
_cell.angle_alpha   90.00
_cell.angle_beta   90.00
_cell.angle_gamma   90.00
#
_symmetry.space_group_name_H-M   'P 1'
#
loop_
_entity.id
_entity.type
_entity.pdbx_description
1 polymer ?
#
loop_
_entity_poly.entity_id
_entity_poly.type
_entity_poly.pdbx_seq_one_letter_code
_entity_poly.pdbx_strand_id
1 'polypeptide(L)'
;MWKPIPAGRVLSLGTFALAALLAVAPAAQDRLKTMPGYEQYQRMSKEIPGALKTGALGVTWQDDGKSFEYQKDGRLFRYDVGARTARDVGPAPEGAARSSARPSGGVERGRQEASATSPNGKLKAFYRDRNLWVAAEEVEGETP
;
A
#
# COMPACT_ATOMS: atom_id res chain seq x y z
N MET A 1 2.98 6.92 72.85
CA MET A 1 2.62 5.69 72.10
C MET A 1 1.94 6.11 70.80
N TRP A 2 2.73 6.33 69.74
CA TRP A 2 2.29 6.79 68.42
C TRP A 2 2.33 5.59 67.46
N LYS A 3 1.21 5.25 66.81
CA LYS A 3 1.17 4.21 65.77
C LYS A 3 1.32 4.86 64.40
N PRO A 4 2.32 4.49 63.57
CA PRO A 4 2.42 5.00 62.21
C PRO A 4 1.32 4.39 61.34
N ILE A 5 0.66 5.23 60.54
CA ILE A 5 -0.25 4.79 59.48
C ILE A 5 0.58 4.04 58.44
N PRO A 6 0.23 2.80 58.05
CA PRO A 6 1.04 2.04 57.11
C PRO A 6 0.99 2.68 55.72
N ALA A 7 2.19 3.03 55.21
CA ALA A 7 2.43 3.61 53.88
C ALA A 7 1.95 2.73 52.70
N GLY A 8 1.48 1.50 52.95
CA GLY A 8 0.99 0.57 51.94
C GLY A 8 -0.41 0.86 51.37
N ARG A 9 -1.16 1.81 51.96
CA ARG A 9 -2.52 2.15 51.48
C ARG A 9 -2.60 3.30 50.47
N VAL A 10 -1.52 4.08 50.32
CA VAL A 10 -1.50 5.23 49.39
C VAL A 10 -1.07 4.82 47.98
N LEU A 11 -0.18 3.83 47.86
CA LEU A 11 0.26 3.28 46.57
C LEU A 11 -0.82 2.46 45.84
N SER A 12 -1.77 1.89 46.58
CA SER A 12 -2.85 1.06 46.06
C SER A 12 -4.01 1.88 45.47
N LEU A 13 -4.29 3.08 45.99
CA LEU A 13 -5.30 3.98 45.41
C LEU A 13 -4.85 4.62 44.09
N GLY A 14 -3.59 5.06 44.00
CA GLY A 14 -3.06 5.69 42.79
C GLY A 14 -3.02 4.75 41.58
N THR A 15 -2.68 3.48 41.82
CA THR A 15 -2.66 2.43 40.77
C THR A 15 -4.07 2.07 40.31
N PHE A 16 -5.04 2.03 41.22
CA PHE A 16 -6.46 1.81 40.88
C PHE A 16 -7.05 2.97 40.08
N ALA A 17 -6.71 4.21 40.43
CA ALA A 17 -7.17 5.40 39.71
C ALA A 17 -6.60 5.46 38.28
N LEU A 18 -5.32 5.11 38.09
CA LEU A 18 -4.69 5.05 36.77
C LEU A 18 -5.26 3.91 35.91
N ALA A 19 -5.52 2.74 36.50
CA ALA A 19 -6.16 1.63 35.81
C ALA A 19 -7.62 1.96 35.41
N ALA A 20 -8.36 2.68 36.26
CA ALA A 20 -9.70 3.16 35.95
C ALA A 20 -9.71 4.20 34.83
N LEU A 21 -8.72 5.11 34.78
CA LEU A 21 -8.54 6.08 33.69
C LEU A 21 -8.21 5.39 32.35
N LEU A 22 -7.42 4.31 32.37
CA LEU A 22 -7.10 3.52 31.18
C LEU A 22 -8.28 2.67 30.69
N ALA A 23 -9.20 2.27 31.57
CA ALA A 23 -10.38 1.48 31.22
C ALA A 23 -11.49 2.26 30.48
N VAL A 24 -11.46 3.60 30.50
CA VAL A 24 -12.45 4.47 29.81
C VAL A 24 -12.08 4.70 28.34
N ALA A 25 -10.87 4.35 27.91
CA ALA A 25 -10.37 4.62 26.56
C ALA A 25 -10.90 3.77 25.39
N PRO A 26 -11.56 2.59 25.52
CA PRO A 26 -11.92 1.81 24.33
C PRO A 26 -13.21 2.30 23.66
N ALA A 27 -14.04 3.12 24.32
CA ALA A 27 -15.34 3.54 23.77
C ALA A 27 -15.28 4.68 22.74
N ALA A 28 -14.10 5.25 22.51
CA ALA A 28 -13.88 6.33 21.54
C ALA A 28 -13.34 5.83 20.18
N GLN A 29 -12.76 4.62 20.12
CA GLN A 29 -12.10 4.15 18.89
C GLN A 29 -12.97 3.28 17.98
N ASP A 30 -14.08 2.73 18.47
CA ASP A 30 -14.97 1.91 17.66
C ASP A 30 -16.43 2.40 17.73
N ARG A 31 -16.70 3.48 17.01
CA ARG A 31 -18.05 4.06 16.85
C ARG A 31 -18.55 4.01 15.42
N LEU A 32 -17.78 3.44 14.48
CA LEU A 32 -18.11 3.52 13.05
C LEU A 32 -19.45 2.84 12.75
N LYS A 33 -19.77 1.75 13.46
CA LYS A 33 -21.03 1.01 13.31
C LYS A 33 -22.27 1.76 13.82
N THR A 34 -22.10 2.67 14.77
CA THR A 34 -23.20 3.43 15.38
C THR A 34 -23.39 4.82 14.75
N MET A 35 -22.56 5.18 13.76
CA MET A 35 -22.72 6.43 13.05
C MET A 35 -23.98 6.40 12.16
N PRO A 36 -24.74 7.50 12.12
CA PRO A 36 -25.80 7.66 11.13
C PRO A 36 -25.20 7.50 9.72
N GLY A 37 -25.84 6.69 8.89
CA GLY A 37 -25.35 6.37 7.54
C GLY A 37 -24.51 5.09 7.43
N TYR A 38 -24.16 4.41 8.53
CA TYR A 38 -23.42 3.14 8.47
C TYR A 38 -24.15 2.05 7.67
N GLU A 39 -25.45 1.89 7.86
CA GLU A 39 -26.25 0.91 7.10
C GLU A 39 -26.33 1.27 5.61
N GLN A 40 -26.46 2.55 5.29
CA GLN A 40 -26.45 3.03 3.91
C GLN A 40 -25.09 2.80 3.25
N TYR A 41 -23.99 3.09 3.97
CA TYR A 41 -22.64 2.78 3.51
C TYR A 41 -22.46 1.29 3.29
N GLN A 42 -22.87 0.42 4.22
CA GLN A 42 -22.78 -1.03 4.09
C GLN A 42 -23.56 -1.59 2.89
N ARG A 43 -24.71 -0.98 2.58
CA ARG A 43 -25.48 -1.32 1.38
C ARG A 43 -24.74 -0.87 0.12
N MET A 44 -24.36 0.40 0.06
CA MET A 44 -23.75 1.02 -1.12
C MET A 44 -22.32 0.51 -1.38
N SER A 45 -21.54 0.17 -0.35
CA SER A 45 -20.17 -0.33 -0.48
C SER A 45 -20.09 -1.63 -1.26
N LYS A 46 -21.17 -2.40 -1.29
CA LYS A 46 -21.29 -3.62 -2.11
C LYS A 46 -21.61 -3.30 -3.57
N GLU A 47 -22.25 -2.17 -3.82
CA GLU A 47 -22.69 -1.72 -5.15
C GLU A 47 -21.64 -0.84 -5.85
N ILE A 48 -20.78 -0.15 -5.09
CA ILE A 48 -19.71 0.73 -5.61
C ILE A 48 -18.71 0.00 -6.52
N PRO A 49 -18.18 -1.20 -6.18
CA PRO A 49 -17.20 -1.88 -7.01
C PRO A 49 -17.79 -2.23 -8.38
N GLY A 50 -17.31 -1.57 -9.44
CA GLY A 50 -17.77 -1.80 -10.81
C GLY A 50 -18.98 -0.95 -11.24
N ALA A 51 -19.51 -0.08 -10.38
CA ALA A 51 -20.57 0.88 -10.74
C ALA A 51 -20.17 1.82 -11.89
N LEU A 52 -18.86 2.04 -12.07
CA LEU A 52 -18.30 2.83 -13.15
C LEU A 52 -17.43 1.95 -14.05
N LYS A 53 -17.71 1.97 -15.35
CA LYS A 53 -16.80 1.43 -16.37
C LYS A 53 -15.66 2.44 -16.57
N THR A 54 -14.56 2.26 -15.85
CA THR A 54 -13.40 3.14 -15.92
C THR A 54 -12.59 2.89 -17.18
N GLY A 55 -12.05 3.95 -17.80
CA GLY A 55 -11.04 3.84 -18.86
C GLY A 55 -9.63 3.56 -18.35
N ALA A 56 -9.45 3.40 -17.03
CA ALA A 56 -8.17 3.05 -16.43
C ALA A 56 -7.74 1.64 -16.89
N LEU A 57 -6.56 1.55 -17.50
CA LEU A 57 -5.98 0.30 -17.96
C LEU A 57 -4.86 -0.13 -17.03
N GLY A 58 -4.91 -1.39 -16.59
CA GLY A 58 -3.73 -2.05 -16.05
C GLY A 58 -2.88 -2.56 -17.21
N VAL A 59 -1.59 -2.23 -17.21
CA VAL A 59 -0.68 -2.56 -18.30
C VAL A 59 0.51 -3.38 -17.81
N THR A 60 0.94 -4.31 -18.64
CA THR A 60 2.18 -5.08 -18.47
C THR A 60 3.12 -4.70 -19.60
N TRP A 61 4.27 -4.10 -19.27
CA TRP A 61 5.28 -3.75 -20.26
C TRP A 61 6.05 -5.01 -20.71
N GLN A 62 6.35 -5.07 -22.01
CA GLN A 62 7.29 -6.06 -22.53
C GLN A 62 8.73 -5.62 -22.27
N ASP A 63 9.65 -6.59 -22.23
CA ASP A 63 11.07 -6.36 -21.89
C ASP A 63 11.77 -5.34 -22.81
N ASP A 64 11.30 -5.22 -24.06
CA ASP A 64 11.84 -4.28 -25.04
C ASP A 64 11.39 -2.83 -24.83
N GLY A 65 10.40 -2.59 -23.96
CA GLY A 65 9.79 -1.28 -23.72
C GLY A 65 9.06 -0.67 -24.92
N LYS A 66 8.91 -1.42 -26.03
CA LYS A 66 8.28 -0.95 -27.28
C LYS A 66 6.81 -1.28 -27.33
N SER A 67 6.37 -2.24 -26.54
CA SER A 67 4.98 -2.62 -26.45
C SER A 67 4.56 -2.94 -25.02
N PHE A 68 3.26 -2.81 -24.76
CA PHE A 68 2.65 -3.26 -23.52
C PHE A 68 1.34 -3.99 -23.81
N GLU A 69 0.96 -4.87 -22.90
CA GLU A 69 -0.31 -5.59 -22.95
C GLU A 69 -1.29 -5.03 -21.93
N TYR A 70 -2.56 -4.99 -22.31
CA TYR A 70 -3.64 -4.56 -21.43
C TYR A 70 -4.89 -5.37 -21.71
N GLN A 71 -5.70 -5.54 -20.67
CA GLN A 71 -6.99 -6.20 -20.79
C GLN A 71 -8.09 -5.17 -20.95
N LYS A 72 -9.00 -5.42 -21.89
CA LYS A 72 -10.20 -4.62 -22.08
C LYS A 72 -11.33 -5.54 -22.52
N ASP A 73 -12.46 -5.47 -21.81
CA ASP A 73 -13.67 -6.22 -22.15
C ASP A 73 -13.44 -7.74 -22.29
N GLY A 74 -12.60 -8.32 -21.42
CA GLY A 74 -12.28 -9.75 -21.42
C GLY A 74 -11.32 -10.19 -22.53
N ARG A 75 -10.75 -9.24 -23.29
CA ARG A 75 -9.77 -9.50 -24.34
C ARG A 75 -8.42 -8.91 -23.99
N LEU A 76 -7.37 -9.58 -24.42
CA LEU A 76 -6.00 -9.12 -24.30
C LEU A 76 -5.61 -8.34 -25.55
N PHE A 77 -5.15 -7.12 -25.36
CA PHE A 77 -4.62 -6.29 -26.43
C PHE A 77 -3.14 -6.06 -26.22
N ARG A 78 -2.37 -6.04 -27.30
CA ARG A 78 -0.98 -5.56 -27.31
C ARG A 78 -0.93 -4.23 -28.05
N TYR A 79 -0.43 -3.21 -27.37
CA TYR A 79 -0.20 -1.89 -27.94
C TYR A 79 1.26 -1.73 -28.31
N ASP A 80 1.54 -1.36 -29.56
CA ASP A 80 2.86 -0.96 -30.01
C ASP A 80 2.99 0.57 -29.88
N VAL A 81 4.00 1.03 -29.13
CA VAL A 81 4.21 2.46 -28.85
C VAL A 81 4.74 3.21 -30.08
N GLY A 82 5.58 2.56 -30.89
CA GLY A 82 6.17 3.16 -32.09
C GLY A 82 5.15 3.30 -33.21
N ALA A 83 4.37 2.26 -33.45
CA ALA A 83 3.31 2.24 -34.45
C ALA A 83 2.02 2.95 -33.97
N ARG A 84 1.84 3.12 -32.66
CA ARG A 84 0.64 3.65 -32.01
C ARG A 84 -0.62 2.85 -32.29
N THR A 85 -0.48 1.55 -32.49
CA THR A 85 -1.57 0.65 -32.83
C THR A 85 -1.77 -0.41 -31.75
N ALA A 86 -3.04 -0.75 -31.50
CA ALA A 86 -3.42 -1.89 -30.68
C ALA A 86 -3.77 -3.07 -31.59
N ARG A 87 -3.29 -4.26 -31.24
CA ARG A 87 -3.72 -5.52 -31.85
C ARG A 87 -4.35 -6.43 -30.82
N ASP A 88 -5.38 -7.13 -31.24
CA ASP A 88 -6.02 -8.16 -30.44
C ASP A 88 -5.13 -9.40 -30.37
N VAL A 89 -4.87 -9.89 -29.17
CA VAL A 89 -4.02 -11.07 -28.90
C VAL A 89 -4.88 -12.28 -28.54
N GLY A 90 -6.19 -12.10 -28.34
CA GLY A 90 -7.14 -13.15 -28.01
C GLY A 90 -7.80 -12.97 -26.64
N PRO A 91 -8.34 -14.06 -26.06
CA PRO A 91 -9.00 -14.02 -24.77
C PRO A 91 -8.00 -13.62 -23.66
N ALA A 92 -8.47 -12.79 -22.73
CA ALA A 92 -7.67 -12.44 -21.55
C ALA A 92 -7.45 -13.69 -20.68
N PRO A 93 -6.22 -13.93 -20.19
CA PRO A 93 -5.97 -15.03 -19.25
C PRO A 93 -6.78 -14.83 -17.95
N GLU A 94 -7.43 -15.89 -17.49
CA GLU A 94 -8.12 -15.90 -16.21
C GLU A 94 -7.14 -15.64 -15.06
N GLY A 95 -7.51 -14.73 -14.15
CA GLY A 95 -6.71 -14.44 -12.95
C GLY A 95 -5.53 -13.47 -13.14
N ALA A 96 -5.26 -12.98 -14.36
CA ALA A 96 -4.38 -11.84 -14.56
C ALA A 96 -5.07 -10.58 -14.00
N ALA A 97 -4.91 -10.38 -12.71
CA ALA A 97 -5.54 -9.32 -11.96
C ALA A 97 -5.26 -7.97 -12.64
N ARG A 98 -6.30 -7.12 -12.69
CA ARG A 98 -6.15 -5.67 -12.80
C ARG A 98 -4.91 -5.29 -12.00
N SER A 99 -3.90 -4.72 -12.63
CA SER A 99 -2.55 -4.50 -12.08
C SER A 99 -2.50 -3.47 -10.92
N SER A 100 -3.57 -3.40 -10.11
CA SER A 100 -3.65 -2.68 -8.85
C SER A 100 -3.04 -3.46 -7.69
N ALA A 101 -2.46 -4.64 -7.92
CA ALA A 101 -1.55 -5.25 -6.96
C ALA A 101 -0.32 -4.34 -6.88
N ARG A 102 -0.38 -3.32 -6.02
CA ARG A 102 0.81 -2.59 -5.60
C ARG A 102 1.84 -3.64 -5.20
N PRO A 103 3.09 -3.54 -5.66
CA PRO A 103 4.17 -4.40 -5.19
C PRO A 103 4.09 -4.43 -3.66
N SER A 104 3.90 -5.62 -3.10
CA SER A 104 3.97 -5.84 -1.67
C SER A 104 5.43 -5.59 -1.29
N GLY A 105 5.76 -4.37 -0.88
CA GLY A 105 7.14 -3.95 -0.64
C GLY A 105 7.37 -2.43 -0.63
N GLY A 106 6.33 -1.61 -0.72
CA GLY A 106 6.50 -0.16 -0.57
C GLY A 106 6.94 0.20 0.84
N VAL A 107 7.84 1.18 0.96
CA VAL A 107 8.23 1.80 2.23
C VAL A 107 7.04 2.11 3.16
N GLU A 108 7.30 1.99 4.46
CA GLU A 108 6.33 2.28 5.51
C GLU A 108 5.69 3.67 5.30
N ARG A 109 4.41 3.82 5.67
CA ARG A 109 3.70 5.10 5.59
C ARG A 109 4.54 6.23 6.21
N GLY A 110 4.75 7.30 5.45
CA GLY A 110 5.54 8.46 5.89
C GLY A 110 7.04 8.33 5.61
N ARG A 111 7.49 7.23 5.00
CA ARG A 111 8.84 7.07 4.45
C ARG A 111 8.81 7.28 2.94
N GLN A 112 9.95 7.69 2.39
CA GLN A 112 10.18 7.79 0.95
C GLN A 112 11.22 6.73 0.57
N GLU A 113 11.04 6.06 -0.58
CA GLU A 113 12.07 5.19 -1.16
C GLU A 113 13.26 6.07 -1.56
N ALA A 114 14.42 5.89 -0.93
CA ALA A 114 15.62 6.65 -1.28
C ALA A 114 16.31 6.12 -2.56
N SER A 115 15.91 4.92 -3.01
CA SER A 115 16.42 4.28 -4.21
C SER A 115 15.40 3.33 -4.85
N ALA A 116 15.53 3.07 -6.15
CA ALA A 116 14.73 2.10 -6.87
C ALA A 116 15.62 1.25 -7.80
N THR A 117 15.56 -0.08 -7.67
CA THR A 117 16.26 -1.00 -8.56
C THR A 117 15.45 -1.23 -9.83
N SER A 118 16.13 -1.24 -10.97
CA SER A 118 15.53 -1.54 -12.27
C SER A 118 14.92 -2.96 -12.30
N PRO A 119 13.87 -3.21 -13.12
CA PRO A 119 13.25 -4.54 -13.22
C PRO A 119 14.21 -5.67 -13.57
N ASN A 120 15.30 -5.36 -14.28
CA ASN A 120 16.33 -6.33 -14.68
C ASN A 120 17.51 -6.43 -13.69
N GLY A 121 17.48 -5.69 -12.58
CA GLY A 121 18.52 -5.72 -11.54
C GLY A 121 19.88 -5.13 -11.93
N LYS A 122 20.00 -4.43 -13.06
CA LYS A 122 21.30 -3.94 -13.54
C LYS A 122 21.58 -2.48 -13.18
N LEU A 123 20.52 -1.73 -12.90
CA LEU A 123 20.58 -0.30 -12.61
C LEU A 123 19.90 -0.01 -11.28
N LYS A 124 20.46 0.94 -10.54
CA LYS A 124 19.87 1.48 -9.32
C LYS A 124 19.75 3.00 -9.44
N ALA A 125 18.52 3.50 -9.32
CA ALA A 125 18.26 4.92 -9.18
C ALA A 125 18.37 5.30 -7.71
N PHE A 126 19.01 6.42 -7.37
CA PHE A 126 19.09 6.93 -6.00
C PHE A 126 19.13 8.46 -5.95
N TYR A 127 18.69 9.01 -4.82
CA TYR A 127 18.70 10.44 -4.57
C TYR A 127 20.02 10.88 -3.90
N ARG A 128 20.67 11.91 -4.44
CA ARG A 128 21.88 12.52 -3.87
C ARG A 128 21.94 14.01 -4.23
N ASP A 129 22.22 14.85 -3.23
CA ASP A 129 22.46 16.30 -3.42
C ASP A 129 21.32 17.04 -4.15
N ARG A 130 20.06 16.65 -3.87
CA ARG A 130 18.85 17.16 -4.55
C ARG A 130 18.73 16.79 -6.03
N ASN A 131 19.48 15.78 -6.47
CA ASN A 131 19.43 15.24 -7.82
C ASN A 131 19.11 13.74 -7.80
N LEU A 132 18.52 13.26 -8.90
CA LEU A 132 18.29 11.85 -9.15
C LEU A 132 19.45 11.30 -9.99
N TRP A 133 20.11 10.26 -9.48
CA TRP A 133 21.22 9.57 -10.16
C TRP A 133 20.80 8.14 -10.52
N VAL A 134 21.38 7.61 -11.59
CA VAL A 134 21.23 6.22 -12.00
C VAL A 134 22.63 5.63 -12.20
N ALA A 135 22.96 4.58 -11.46
CA ALA A 135 24.23 3.88 -11.57
C ALA A 135 24.00 2.40 -11.91
N ALA A 136 24.97 1.77 -12.55
CA ALA A 136 24.99 0.31 -12.64
C ALA A 136 25.15 -0.30 -11.24
N GLU A 137 24.41 -1.35 -10.96
CA GLU A 137 24.59 -2.11 -9.72
C GLU A 137 25.85 -2.97 -9.91
N GLU A 138 26.99 -2.42 -9.50
CA GLU A 138 28.25 -3.15 -9.47
C GLU A 138 28.14 -4.26 -8.43
N VAL A 139 28.31 -5.51 -8.87
CA VAL A 139 28.46 -6.65 -7.97
C VAL A 139 29.88 -6.59 -7.42
N GLU A 140 30.12 -5.71 -6.46
CA GLU A 140 31.42 -5.60 -5.78
C GLU A 140 31.32 -6.22 -4.37
N GLY A 141 31.67 -7.49 -4.30
CA GLY A 141 32.47 -7.96 -3.17
C GLY A 141 33.91 -7.50 -3.37
N GLU A 142 34.62 -7.37 -2.24
CA GLU A 142 36.04 -7.01 -2.08
C GLU A 142 36.38 -5.51 -1.96
N THR A 143 36.53 -5.10 -0.69
CA THR A 143 37.37 -3.99 -0.19
C THR A 143 38.85 -4.09 -0.64
N PRO A 144 39.57 -2.97 -0.63
CA PRO A 144 40.84 -2.89 0.11
C PRO A 144 40.74 -2.04 1.38
#